data_AF-A0A945Y347-F1
#
_entry.id   AF-A0A945Y347-F1
#
_cell.length_a   1.000
_cell.length_b   1.000
_cell.length_c   1.000
_cell.angle_alpha   90.00
_cell.angle_beta   90.00
_cell.angle_gamma   90.00
#
_symmetry.space_group_name_H-M   'P 1'
#
loop_
_entity.id
_entity.type
_entity.pdbx_description
1 polymer ?
#
loop_
_entity_poly.entity_id
_entity_poly.type
_entity_poly.pdbx_seq_one_letter_code
_entity_poly.pdbx_strand_id
1 'polypeptide(L)'
;KEVFEDVGFMDEKYFVYFEDTDFSYRVLKNKNHKMYFFSDVKFYHKVGSLTKSVEKENKKEYRGDFFIMQNTRNHIYFLKKIGSVYAYLFIVFLFFKNNLRVLTNKSLRTDFNTWKLIMKSYFEGLKM
;
A
#
# COMPACT_ATOMS: atom_id res chain seq x y z
N LYS A 1 8.68 -5.44 24.51
CA LYS A 1 8.12 -6.77 24.12
C LYS A 1 6.59 -6.75 24.18
N GLU A 2 6.03 -6.16 25.23
CA GLU A 2 4.59 -5.96 25.48
C GLU A 2 3.75 -5.56 24.25
N VAL A 3 4.21 -4.63 23.41
CA VAL A 3 3.45 -4.21 22.20
C VAL A 3 3.09 -5.39 21.29
N PHE A 4 4.01 -6.31 21.03
CA PHE A 4 3.76 -7.46 20.15
C PHE A 4 2.89 -8.53 20.83
N GLU A 5 2.92 -8.60 22.15
CA GLU A 5 2.06 -9.49 22.95
C GLU A 5 0.61 -8.98 22.94
N ASP A 6 0.40 -7.66 23.02
CA ASP A 6 -0.92 -7.04 23.02
C ASP A 6 -1.55 -6.89 21.62
N VAL A 7 -0.74 -6.54 20.62
CA VAL A 7 -1.21 -6.17 19.28
C VAL A 7 -1.09 -7.33 18.28
N GLY A 8 -0.25 -8.32 18.60
CA GLY A 8 0.17 -9.38 17.68
C GLY A 8 1.23 -8.92 16.68
N PHE A 9 1.85 -9.87 15.98
CA PHE A 9 2.91 -9.61 15.00
C PHE A 9 2.40 -8.92 13.72
N MET A 10 3.31 -8.63 12.79
CA MET A 10 2.96 -8.17 11.45
C MET A 10 2.18 -9.24 10.70
N ASP A 11 1.26 -8.81 9.84
CA ASP A 11 0.39 -9.70 9.09
C ASP A 11 1.13 -10.28 7.88
N GLU A 12 1.38 -11.59 7.90
CA GLU A 12 2.17 -12.32 6.90
C GLU A 12 1.56 -12.30 5.49
N LYS A 13 0.30 -11.88 5.34
CA LYS A 13 -0.31 -11.66 4.01
C LYS A 13 0.33 -10.49 3.26
N TYR A 14 0.93 -9.54 3.98
CA TYR A 14 1.74 -8.49 3.35
C TYR A 14 3.16 -8.99 3.13
N PHE A 15 3.61 -8.95 1.87
CA PHE A 15 5.02 -9.17 1.56
C PHE A 15 5.83 -7.86 1.69
N VAL A 16 5.30 -6.75 1.19
CA VAL A 16 5.85 -5.38 1.31
C VAL A 16 4.77 -4.35 0.99
N TYR A 17 4.92 -3.15 1.55
CA TYR A 17 3.96 -2.05 1.55
C TYR A 17 2.68 -2.39 2.33
N PHE A 18 2.31 -1.49 3.24
CA PHE A 18 1.19 -1.55 4.18
C PHE A 18 1.37 -2.48 5.39
N GLU A 19 2.42 -3.27 5.50
CA GLU A 19 2.70 -4.09 6.68
C GLU A 19 2.90 -3.22 7.94
N ASP A 20 3.62 -2.11 7.78
CA ASP A 20 3.91 -1.14 8.81
C ASP A 20 2.67 -0.30 9.18
N THR A 21 1.90 0.08 8.15
CA THR A 21 0.67 0.88 8.26
C THR A 21 -0.42 0.08 8.96
N ASP A 22 -0.61 -1.19 8.59
CA ASP A 22 -1.53 -2.11 9.25
C ASP A 22 -1.18 -2.30 10.72
N PHE A 23 0.09 -2.61 11.01
CA PHE A 23 0.57 -2.79 12.37
C PHE A 23 0.36 -1.51 13.19
N SER A 24 0.76 -0.35 12.66
CA SER A 24 0.60 0.95 13.32
C SER A 24 -0.86 1.30 13.58
N TYR A 25 -1.76 0.99 12.64
CA TYR A 25 -3.19 1.16 12.81
C TYR A 25 -3.74 0.26 13.93
N ARG A 26 -3.29 -1.00 14.01
CA ARG A 26 -3.67 -1.90 15.10
C ARG A 26 -3.16 -1.43 16.46
N VAL A 27 -1.94 -0.93 16.53
CA VAL A 27 -1.38 -0.28 17.75
C VAL A 27 -2.29 0.87 18.19
N LEU A 28 -2.64 1.77 17.27
CA LEU A 28 -3.54 2.89 17.55
C LEU A 28 -4.93 2.44 18.02
N LYS A 29 -5.47 1.38 17.42
CA LYS A 29 -6.79 0.83 17.77
C LYS A 29 -6.81 0.12 19.12
N ASN A 30 -5.70 -0.51 19.51
CA ASN A 30 -5.58 -1.22 20.77
C ASN A 30 -5.59 -0.28 21.99
N LYS A 31 -5.21 0.99 21.82
CA LYS A 31 -5.22 2.05 22.87
C LYS A 31 -4.33 1.82 24.09
N ASN A 32 -3.67 0.67 24.24
CA ASN A 32 -2.74 0.41 25.35
C ASN A 32 -1.36 1.03 25.11
N HIS A 33 -1.06 1.37 23.85
CA HIS A 33 0.27 1.83 23.43
C HIS A 33 0.20 3.20 22.76
N LYS A 34 1.24 4.01 22.97
CA LYS A 34 1.40 5.33 22.34
C LYS A 34 2.49 5.28 21.26
N MET A 35 2.25 5.97 20.15
CA MET A 35 3.20 6.10 19.05
C MET A 35 3.77 7.51 19.06
N TYR A 36 5.10 7.64 19.08
CA TYR A 36 5.80 8.92 19.12
C TYR A 36 6.64 9.10 17.86
N PHE A 37 6.69 10.34 17.36
CA PHE A 37 7.56 10.76 16.28
C PHE A 37 8.58 11.75 16.83
N PHE A 38 9.87 11.42 16.67
CA PHE A 38 10.99 12.26 17.11
C PHE A 38 11.63 12.91 15.89
N SER A 39 11.45 14.22 15.73
CA SER A 39 11.91 14.97 14.56
C SER A 39 13.39 15.33 14.58
N ASP A 40 14.01 15.26 15.75
CA ASP A 40 15.42 15.56 16.02
C ASP A 40 16.34 14.36 15.75
N VAL A 41 15.80 13.15 15.74
CA VAL A 41 16.55 11.91 15.42
C VAL A 41 16.60 11.70 13.91
N LYS A 42 17.81 11.52 13.36
CA LYS A 42 18.04 11.30 11.92
C LYS A 42 18.60 9.90 11.66
N PHE A 43 17.91 9.15 10.80
CA PHE A 43 18.39 7.89 10.26
C PHE A 43 18.64 8.04 8.75
N TYR A 44 19.79 7.55 8.29
CA TYR A 44 20.11 7.52 6.86
C TYR A 44 19.62 6.19 6.28
N HIS A 45 18.66 6.26 5.36
CA HIS A 45 18.13 5.11 4.65
C HIS A 45 18.40 5.27 3.15
N LYS A 46 19.06 4.29 2.54
CA LYS A 46 19.26 4.27 1.09
C LYS A 46 17.95 3.84 0.42
N VAL A 47 17.41 4.69 -0.45
CA VAL A 47 16.14 4.43 -1.16
C VAL A 47 16.16 3.03 -1.80
N GLY A 48 15.06 2.30 -1.58
CA GLY A 48 14.93 0.88 -1.92
C GLY A 48 15.07 0.60 -3.41
N SER A 49 16.25 0.11 -3.81
CA SER A 49 16.55 -0.33 -5.17
C SER A 49 16.02 -1.74 -5.48
N LEU A 50 15.72 -2.54 -4.45
CA LEU A 50 15.47 -3.98 -4.61
C LEU A 50 14.08 -4.29 -5.19
N THR A 51 13.07 -3.45 -4.91
CA THR A 51 11.69 -3.69 -5.36
C THR A 51 11.40 -3.14 -6.76
N LYS A 52 12.41 -2.57 -7.46
CA LYS A 52 12.25 -1.89 -8.76
C LYS A 52 11.01 -0.98 -8.78
N SER A 53 10.82 -0.23 -7.69
CA SER A 53 9.63 0.61 -7.52
C SER A 53 9.51 1.71 -8.57
N VAL A 54 10.63 2.03 -9.22
CA VAL A 54 10.73 2.91 -10.38
C VAL A 54 11.51 2.20 -11.50
N GLU A 55 10.97 2.26 -12.71
CA GLU A 55 11.56 1.72 -13.94
C GLU A 55 11.82 2.86 -14.92
N LYS A 56 12.91 2.76 -15.68
CA LYS A 56 13.31 3.74 -16.69
C LYS A 56 13.07 3.19 -18.07
N GLU A 57 12.29 3.91 -18.87
CA GLU A 57 11.99 3.56 -20.26
C GLU A 57 11.98 4.84 -21.11
N ASN A 58 12.74 4.86 -22.21
CA ASN A 58 12.79 5.99 -23.15
C ASN A 58 13.00 7.37 -22.48
N LYS A 59 13.93 7.44 -21.50
CA LYS A 59 14.25 8.63 -20.68
C LYS A 59 13.12 9.11 -19.74
N LYS A 60 12.04 8.35 -19.59
CA LYS A 60 10.97 8.59 -18.61
C LYS A 60 11.05 7.59 -17.47
N GLU A 61 10.59 8.01 -16.31
CA GLU A 61 10.49 7.18 -15.10
C GLU A 61 9.03 6.81 -14.84
N TYR A 62 8.77 5.52 -14.68
CA TYR A 62 7.46 4.97 -14.38
C TYR A 62 7.51 4.14 -13.09
N ARG A 63 6.36 3.95 -12.46
CA ARG A 63 6.25 2.98 -11.37
C ARG A 63 6.35 1.57 -11.94
N GLY A 64 7.21 0.75 -11.35
CA GLY A 64 7.36 -0.64 -11.75
C GLY A 64 6.12 -1.46 -11.43
N ASP A 65 5.91 -2.54 -12.19
CA ASP A 65 4.70 -3.37 -12.09
C ASP A 65 4.56 -4.00 -10.71
N PHE A 66 5.68 -4.44 -10.12
CA PHE A 66 5.69 -5.00 -8.78
C PHE A 66 5.18 -4.00 -7.73
N PHE A 67 5.59 -2.73 -7.81
CA PHE A 67 5.09 -1.69 -6.92
C PHE A 67 3.60 -1.43 -7.12
N ILE A 68 3.16 -1.29 -8.37
CA ILE A 68 1.74 -1.06 -8.71
C ILE A 68 0.88 -2.20 -8.14
N MET A 69 1.32 -3.44 -8.34
CA MET A 69 0.64 -4.64 -7.87
C MET A 69 0.51 -4.65 -6.35
N GLN A 70 1.64 -4.59 -5.64
CA GLN A 70 1.65 -4.68 -4.18
C GLN A 70 0.90 -3.51 -3.55
N ASN A 71 1.15 -2.28 -3.98
CA ASN A 71 0.51 -1.11 -3.42
C ASN A 71 -1.00 -1.09 -3.66
N THR A 72 -1.47 -1.50 -4.85
CA THR A 72 -2.90 -1.55 -5.15
C THR A 72 -3.58 -2.64 -4.35
N ARG A 73 -3.04 -3.87 -4.38
CA ARG A 73 -3.59 -5.03 -3.67
C ARG A 73 -3.66 -4.79 -2.15
N ASN A 74 -2.57 -4.33 -1.57
CA ASN A 74 -2.42 -4.20 -0.13
C ASN A 74 -3.23 -3.02 0.43
N HIS A 75 -3.43 -1.94 -0.33
CA HIS A 75 -4.30 -0.85 0.08
C HIS A 75 -5.76 -1.29 0.19
N ILE A 76 -6.24 -2.09 -0.78
CA ILE A 76 -7.60 -2.63 -0.73
C ILE A 76 -7.77 -3.62 0.42
N TYR A 77 -6.78 -4.50 0.62
CA TYR A 77 -6.79 -5.44 1.74
C TYR A 77 -6.79 -4.72 3.10
N PHE A 78 -5.98 -3.68 3.26
CA PHE A 78 -5.94 -2.86 4.48
C PHE A 78 -7.28 -2.20 4.78
N LEU A 79 -7.94 -1.60 3.78
CA LEU A 79 -9.25 -0.98 3.95
C LEU A 79 -10.33 -2.02 4.29
N LYS A 80 -10.27 -3.21 3.69
CA LYS A 80 -11.16 -4.33 4.02
C LYS A 80 -10.97 -4.74 5.49
N LYS A 81 -9.74 -4.77 5.98
CA LYS A 81 -9.40 -5.09 7.37
C LYS A 81 -9.85 -4.01 8.35
N ILE A 82 -9.86 -2.73 7.94
CA ILE A 82 -10.47 -1.64 8.73
C ILE A 82 -11.98 -1.90 8.96
N GLY A 83 -12.69 -2.40 7.95
CA GLY A 83 -14.07 -2.88 8.06
C GLY A 83 -15.14 -1.82 8.36
N SER A 84 -14.80 -0.53 8.37
CA SER A 84 -15.75 0.55 8.58
C SER A 84 -16.54 0.89 7.32
N VAL A 85 -17.75 1.45 7.48
CA VAL A 85 -18.57 1.93 6.34
C VAL A 85 -17.76 2.88 5.45
N TYR A 86 -17.04 3.82 6.06
CA TYR A 86 -16.16 4.74 5.32
C TYR A 86 -15.05 4.02 4.56
N ALA A 87 -14.45 2.97 5.11
CA ALA A 87 -13.42 2.20 4.42
C ALA A 87 -13.98 1.48 3.19
N TYR A 88 -15.18 0.89 3.29
CA TYR A 88 -15.85 0.27 2.14
C TYR A 88 -16.27 1.28 1.07
N LEU A 89 -16.79 2.44 1.46
CA LEU A 89 -17.06 3.54 0.51
C LEU A 89 -15.76 3.99 -0.17
N PHE A 90 -14.65 4.04 0.57
CA PHE A 90 -13.36 4.42 0.02
C PHE A 90 -12.79 3.35 -0.93
N ILE A 91 -13.02 2.06 -0.69
CA ILE A 91 -12.70 0.98 -1.63
C ILE A 91 -13.43 1.21 -2.97
N VAL A 92 -14.73 1.50 -2.94
CA VAL A 92 -15.51 1.81 -4.15
C VAL A 92 -14.96 3.04 -4.86
N PHE A 93 -14.65 4.11 -4.12
CA PHE A 93 -14.01 5.29 -4.68
C PHE A 93 -12.65 4.98 -5.33
N LEU A 94 -11.83 4.14 -4.70
CA LEU A 94 -10.52 3.73 -5.22
C LEU A 94 -10.66 2.94 -6.53
N PHE A 95 -11.72 2.17 -6.74
CA PHE A 95 -11.98 1.52 -8.02
C PHE A 95 -12.03 2.55 -9.16
N PHE A 96 -12.88 3.57 -9.03
CA PHE A 96 -13.01 4.61 -10.05
C PHE A 96 -11.73 5.44 -10.20
N LYS A 97 -11.12 5.82 -9.06
CA LYS A 97 -9.87 6.58 -9.06
C LYS A 97 -8.74 5.83 -9.76
N ASN A 98 -8.58 4.52 -9.51
CA ASN A 98 -7.53 3.72 -10.12
C ASN A 98 -7.70 3.56 -11.63
N ASN A 99 -8.95 3.41 -12.10
CA ASN A 99 -9.26 3.37 -13.54
C ASN A 99 -8.93 4.70 -14.23
N LEU A 100 -9.29 5.84 -13.61
CA LEU A 100 -8.96 7.16 -14.14
C LEU A 100 -7.45 7.47 -14.08
N ARG A 101 -6.76 6.93 -13.07
CA ARG A 101 -5.33 7.19 -12.83
C ARG A 101 -4.45 6.70 -13.96
N VAL A 102 -4.78 5.59 -14.64
CA VAL A 102 -4.00 5.07 -15.77
C VAL A 102 -3.90 6.09 -16.91
N LEU A 103 -4.97 6.86 -17.12
CA LEU A 103 -5.06 7.85 -18.20
C LEU A 103 -4.45 9.20 -17.82
N THR A 104 -4.46 9.55 -16.54
CA THR A 104 -4.12 10.90 -16.06
C THR A 104 -2.74 10.99 -15.40
N ASN A 105 -2.22 9.88 -14.88
CA ASN A 105 -0.99 9.89 -14.09
C ASN A 105 0.23 9.61 -14.96
N LYS A 106 1.05 10.64 -15.16
CA LYS A 106 2.30 10.58 -15.93
C LYS A 106 3.35 9.59 -15.37
N SER A 107 3.24 9.18 -14.10
CA SER A 107 4.13 8.20 -13.49
C SER A 107 3.72 6.74 -13.76
N LEU A 108 2.59 6.51 -14.42
CA LEU A 108 2.15 5.17 -14.84
C LEU A 108 2.30 5.05 -16.34
N ARG A 109 2.58 3.84 -16.81
CA ARG A 109 2.48 3.54 -18.23
C ARG A 109 1.00 3.53 -18.63
N THR A 110 0.66 4.27 -19.68
CA THR A 110 -0.71 4.34 -20.20
C THR A 110 -0.93 3.23 -21.22
N ASP A 111 -0.92 1.98 -20.76
CA ASP A 111 -1.11 0.80 -21.60
C ASP A 111 -2.10 -0.19 -20.97
N PHE A 112 -2.60 -1.11 -21.79
CA PHE A 112 -3.61 -2.09 -21.39
C PHE A 112 -3.11 -3.08 -20.33
N ASN A 113 -1.82 -3.43 -20.34
CA ASN A 113 -1.24 -4.35 -19.35
C ASN A 113 -1.18 -3.69 -17.98
N THR A 114 -0.77 -2.42 -17.91
CA THR A 114 -0.78 -1.65 -16.66
C THR A 114 -2.20 -1.51 -16.09
N TRP A 115 -3.19 -1.24 -16.93
CA TRP A 115 -4.60 -1.23 -16.52
C TRP A 115 -5.06 -2.60 -16.00
N LYS A 116 -4.79 -3.67 -16.74
CA LYS A 116 -5.13 -5.05 -16.36
C LYS A 116 -4.47 -5.46 -15.04
N LEU A 117 -3.22 -5.03 -14.82
CA LEU A 117 -2.48 -5.27 -13.59
C LEU A 117 -3.18 -4.62 -12.39
N ILE A 118 -3.52 -3.33 -12.49
CA ILE A 118 -4.25 -2.61 -11.45
C ILE A 118 -5.58 -3.30 -11.15
N MET A 119 -6.33 -3.71 -12.17
CA MET A 119 -7.61 -4.39 -11.99
C MET A 119 -7.46 -5.75 -11.31
N LYS A 120 -6.49 -6.57 -11.75
CA LYS A 120 -6.18 -7.85 -11.13
C LYS A 120 -5.81 -7.66 -9.65
N SER A 121 -4.90 -6.74 -9.36
CA SER A 121 -4.43 -6.45 -7.99
C SER A 121 -5.54 -5.92 -7.09
N TYR A 122 -6.44 -5.08 -7.62
CA TYR A 122 -7.60 -4.58 -6.88
C TYR A 122 -8.50 -5.74 -6.41
N PHE A 123 -8.85 -6.66 -7.31
CA PHE A 123 -9.70 -7.80 -6.97
C PHE A 123 -8.98 -8.85 -6.12
N GLU A 124 -7.67 -9.03 -6.28
CA GLU A 124 -6.87 -9.84 -5.36
C GLU A 124 -6.94 -9.29 -3.93
N GLY A 125 -6.79 -7.97 -3.77
CA GLY A 125 -6.90 -7.31 -2.47
C GLY A 125 -8.28 -7.47 -1.83
N LEU A 126 -9.35 -7.51 -2.63
CA LEU A 126 -10.71 -7.81 -2.14
C LEU A 126 -10.87 -9.27 -1.68
N LYS A 127 -10.17 -10.21 -2.32
CA LYS A 127 -10.26 -11.64 -2.00
C LYS A 127 -9.46 -12.03 -0.75
N MET A 128 -8.38 -11.32 -0.45
CA MET A 128 -7.52 -11.53 0.73
C MET A 128 -8.25 -11.33 2.06
#